data_AF-A0A9R0JMN9-F1
#
_entry.id   AF-A0A9R0JMN9-F1
#
_cell.length_a   1.000
_cell.length_b   1.000
_cell.length_c   1.000
_cell.angle_alpha   90.00
_cell.angle_beta   90.00
_cell.angle_gamma   90.00
#
_symmetry.space_group_name_H-M   'P 1'
#
loop_
_entity.id
_entity.type
_entity.pdbx_description
1 polymer ?
#
loop_
_entity_poly.entity_id
_entity_poly.type
_entity_poly.pdbx_seq_one_letter_code
_entity_poly.pdbx_strand_id
1 'polypeptide(L)'
;MSELLQGNRQKPRSEKEECSNMFKKFASHKPPTYDGKPDPTEFEEWISDMEKLFDATQCPEKWKLTEAMREQFYPYSLQLQMESEFIKLSQGKKNVLEYAMKFNELARFAPDLVTTDRQRMNRFEGGLNIEIRDRLSSSRISTFQELYDRAINVERIIKLREETYGKRKGNFEENQPNNKKQNVSYQGGNNGNQNFNKNRGCAKCGRWNHTEKECRIGTRDCFKCGSKDHKIRDCPQIHREQ
;
A
#
# COMPACT_ATOMS: atom_id res chain seq x y z
N MET A 1 1.21 8.02 -62.15
CA MET A 1 1.45 6.70 -61.53
C MET A 1 1.83 6.92 -60.07
N SER A 2 0.87 6.79 -59.15
CA SER A 2 1.12 6.49 -57.74
C SER A 2 -0.13 5.80 -57.20
N GLU A 3 -0.07 4.48 -57.17
CA GLU A 3 -1.07 3.60 -56.59
C GLU A 3 -1.02 3.65 -55.05
N LEU A 4 -2.23 3.57 -54.47
CA LEU A 4 -2.66 2.82 -53.27
C LEU A 4 -1.61 2.49 -52.19
N LEU A 5 -2.00 2.73 -50.93
CA LEU A 5 -2.10 1.70 -49.90
C LEU A 5 -2.99 2.21 -48.74
N GLN A 6 -4.30 2.01 -48.84
CA GLN A 6 -5.19 2.02 -47.68
C GLN A 6 -5.06 0.67 -46.97
N GLY A 7 -4.44 0.66 -45.79
CA GLY A 7 -4.29 -0.53 -44.96
C GLY A 7 -5.62 -0.99 -44.36
N ASN A 8 -6.27 -1.94 -45.02
CA ASN A 8 -7.41 -2.69 -44.49
C ASN A 8 -6.94 -3.58 -43.32
N ARG A 9 -7.20 -3.16 -42.06
CA ARG A 9 -7.14 -4.06 -40.90
C ARG A 9 -8.43 -4.88 -40.83
N GLN A 10 -8.54 -5.89 -41.67
CA GLN A 10 -9.50 -6.98 -41.46
C GLN A 10 -8.96 -7.86 -40.32
N LYS A 11 -9.59 -7.84 -39.14
CA LYS A 11 -9.38 -8.89 -38.12
C LYS A 11 -9.69 -10.25 -38.78
N PRO A 12 -8.83 -11.27 -38.63
CA PRO A 12 -8.94 -12.47 -39.47
C PRO A 12 -10.23 -13.22 -39.12
N ARG A 13 -10.93 -13.64 -40.17
CA ARG A 13 -12.18 -14.41 -40.13
C ARG A 13 -12.07 -15.69 -39.26
N SER A 14 -10.84 -16.20 -39.09
CA SER A 14 -10.51 -17.41 -38.33
C SER A 14 -10.72 -17.27 -36.82
N GLU A 15 -10.34 -16.16 -36.18
CA GLU A 15 -10.43 -16.03 -34.71
C GLU A 15 -11.87 -15.99 -34.22
N LYS A 16 -12.77 -15.34 -34.97
CA LYS A 16 -14.20 -15.32 -34.64
C LYS A 16 -14.84 -16.70 -34.80
N GLU A 17 -14.37 -17.49 -35.74
CA GLU A 17 -14.87 -18.84 -36.01
C GLU A 17 -14.35 -19.84 -34.97
N GLU A 18 -13.07 -19.74 -34.59
CA GLU A 18 -12.48 -20.45 -33.45
C GLU A 18 -13.22 -20.16 -32.14
N CYS A 19 -13.51 -18.87 -31.89
CA CYS A 19 -14.32 -18.42 -30.76
C CYS A 19 -15.68 -19.13 -30.74
N SER A 20 -16.45 -18.98 -31.81
CA SER A 20 -17.78 -19.58 -31.96
C SER A 20 -17.76 -21.10 -31.77
N ASN A 21 -16.74 -21.78 -32.30
CA ASN A 21 -16.59 -23.23 -32.14
C ASN A 21 -16.28 -23.60 -30.69
N MET A 22 -15.44 -22.81 -29.99
CA MET A 22 -15.18 -22.99 -28.56
C MET A 22 -16.45 -22.80 -27.72
N PHE A 23 -17.25 -21.79 -28.04
CA PHE A 23 -18.55 -21.56 -27.40
C PHE A 23 -19.49 -22.75 -27.53
N LYS A 24 -19.64 -23.29 -28.75
CA LYS A 24 -20.49 -24.47 -28.99
C LYS A 24 -20.00 -25.69 -28.21
N LYS A 25 -18.67 -25.90 -28.19
CA LYS A 25 -18.06 -26.98 -27.40
C LYS A 25 -18.38 -26.81 -25.92
N PHE A 26 -18.13 -25.62 -25.35
CA PHE A 26 -18.39 -25.34 -23.94
C PHE A 26 -19.87 -25.52 -23.57
N ALA A 27 -20.78 -24.96 -24.37
CA ALA A 27 -22.22 -25.10 -24.16
C ALA A 27 -22.69 -26.56 -24.21
N SER A 28 -22.08 -27.40 -25.05
CA SER A 28 -22.45 -28.83 -25.15
C SER A 28 -22.17 -29.63 -23.87
N HIS A 29 -21.23 -29.16 -23.04
CA HIS A 29 -20.92 -29.77 -21.75
C HIS A 29 -21.84 -29.32 -20.61
N LYS A 30 -22.87 -28.50 -20.89
CA LYS A 30 -23.89 -28.04 -19.91
C LYS A 30 -23.24 -27.35 -18.69
N PRO A 31 -22.69 -26.14 -18.88
CA PRO A 31 -22.05 -25.41 -17.79
C PRO A 31 -22.96 -25.24 -16.57
N PRO A 32 -22.41 -25.30 -15.35
CA PRO A 32 -23.19 -25.15 -14.13
C PRO A 32 -23.81 -23.75 -14.04
N THR A 33 -25.03 -23.66 -13.52
CA THR A 33 -25.71 -22.38 -13.26
C THR A 33 -25.53 -21.97 -11.81
N TYR A 34 -25.18 -20.71 -11.56
CA TYR A 34 -25.16 -20.15 -10.22
C TYR A 34 -26.39 -19.26 -10.01
N ASP A 35 -27.10 -19.48 -8.90
CA ASP A 35 -28.36 -18.81 -8.59
C ASP A 35 -28.16 -17.42 -7.94
N GLY A 36 -26.92 -17.01 -7.69
CA GLY A 36 -26.59 -15.70 -7.13
C GLY A 36 -26.72 -15.61 -5.61
N LYS A 37 -26.83 -16.74 -4.90
CA LYS A 37 -26.85 -16.73 -3.44
C LYS A 37 -25.50 -16.29 -2.87
N PRO A 38 -25.47 -15.40 -1.87
CA PRO A 38 -24.23 -14.85 -1.32
C PRO A 38 -23.46 -15.84 -0.42
N ASP A 39 -23.65 -17.16 -0.57
CA ASP A 39 -22.87 -18.16 0.14
C ASP A 39 -21.47 -18.26 -0.49
N PRO A 40 -20.39 -17.93 0.25
CA PRO A 40 -19.04 -18.02 -0.27
C PRO A 40 -18.64 -19.44 -0.69
N THR A 41 -19.22 -20.48 -0.07
CA THR A 41 -18.90 -21.88 -0.35
C THR A 41 -19.53 -22.34 -1.65
N GLU A 42 -20.84 -22.11 -1.82
CA GLU A 42 -21.54 -22.43 -3.09
C GLU A 42 -20.91 -21.65 -4.26
N PHE A 43 -20.45 -20.44 -3.98
CA PHE A 43 -19.76 -19.60 -4.95
C PHE A 43 -18.41 -20.18 -5.39
N GLU A 44 -17.53 -20.53 -4.44
CA GLU A 44 -16.22 -21.13 -4.71
C GLU A 44 -16.36 -22.51 -5.38
N GLU A 45 -17.36 -23.30 -5.00
CA GLU A 45 -17.70 -24.57 -5.64
C GLU A 45 -18.10 -24.36 -7.11
N TRP A 46 -18.95 -23.37 -7.39
CA TRP A 46 -19.33 -23.04 -8.76
C TRP A 46 -18.15 -22.56 -9.60
N ILE A 47 -17.25 -21.72 -9.07
CA ILE A 47 -16.02 -21.34 -9.78
C ILE A 47 -15.20 -22.59 -10.10
N SER A 48 -14.99 -23.46 -9.10
CA SER A 48 -14.20 -24.68 -9.26
C SER A 48 -14.78 -25.57 -10.37
N ASP A 49 -16.10 -25.71 -10.43
CA ASP A 49 -16.77 -26.51 -11.45
C ASP A 49 -16.67 -25.87 -12.84
N MET A 50 -16.74 -24.54 -12.93
CA MET A 50 -16.44 -23.82 -14.17
C MET A 50 -14.98 -24.00 -14.62
N GLU A 51 -14.01 -23.94 -13.70
CA GLU A 51 -12.59 -24.16 -14.00
C GLU A 51 -12.33 -25.58 -14.52
N LYS A 52 -12.90 -26.60 -13.87
CA LYS A 52 -12.85 -27.99 -14.36
C LYS A 52 -13.43 -28.11 -15.77
N LEU A 53 -14.50 -27.38 -16.06
CA LEU A 53 -15.12 -27.40 -17.38
C LEU A 53 -14.24 -26.71 -18.45
N PHE A 54 -13.60 -25.61 -18.10
CA PHE A 54 -12.62 -24.98 -18.98
C PHE A 54 -11.45 -25.91 -19.28
N ASP A 55 -10.96 -26.65 -18.29
CA ASP A 55 -9.88 -27.61 -18.46
C ASP A 55 -10.32 -28.80 -19.33
N ALA A 56 -11.51 -29.36 -19.06
CA ALA A 56 -12.09 -30.45 -19.84
C ALA A 56 -12.32 -30.08 -21.32
N THR A 57 -12.70 -28.83 -21.58
CA THR A 57 -12.91 -28.33 -22.94
C THR A 57 -11.63 -27.85 -23.61
N GLN A 58 -10.51 -27.79 -22.88
CA GLN A 58 -9.25 -27.17 -23.29
C GLN A 58 -9.46 -25.73 -23.76
N CYS A 59 -10.31 -24.99 -23.04
CA CYS A 59 -10.60 -23.60 -23.36
C CYS A 59 -9.33 -22.76 -23.18
N PRO A 60 -8.82 -22.11 -24.24
CA PRO A 60 -7.64 -21.27 -24.12
C PRO A 60 -7.89 -20.09 -23.18
N GLU A 61 -6.90 -19.73 -22.37
CA GLU A 61 -7.00 -18.66 -21.36
C GLU A 61 -7.47 -17.31 -21.96
N LYS A 62 -7.05 -17.02 -23.20
CA LYS A 62 -7.47 -15.83 -23.95
C LYS A 62 -8.99 -15.74 -24.16
N TRP A 63 -9.70 -16.87 -24.16
CA TRP A 63 -11.15 -16.95 -24.38
C TRP A 63 -11.93 -16.95 -23.06
N LYS A 64 -11.44 -17.61 -22.00
CA LYS A 64 -12.09 -17.69 -20.68
C LYS A 64 -12.49 -16.32 -20.14
N LEU A 65 -11.68 -15.30 -20.45
CA LEU A 65 -11.84 -13.93 -19.98
C LEU A 65 -12.35 -12.98 -21.08
N THR A 66 -12.98 -13.51 -22.12
CA THR A 66 -13.66 -12.65 -23.11
C THR A 66 -15.01 -12.18 -22.57
N GLU A 67 -15.39 -10.97 -22.96
CA GLU A 67 -16.71 -10.40 -22.65
C GLU A 67 -17.83 -11.38 -23.05
N ALA A 68 -17.73 -11.94 -24.27
CA ALA A 68 -18.70 -12.90 -24.75
C ALA A 68 -18.82 -14.17 -23.89
N MET A 69 -17.72 -14.68 -23.31
CA MET A 69 -17.79 -15.88 -22.45
C MET A 69 -18.41 -15.53 -21.10
N ARG A 70 -18.09 -14.35 -20.59
CA ARG A 70 -18.71 -13.82 -19.37
C ARG A 70 -20.20 -13.59 -19.53
N GLU A 71 -20.61 -12.79 -20.51
CA GLU A 71 -22.02 -12.47 -20.76
C GLU A 71 -22.87 -13.72 -20.97
N GLN A 72 -22.31 -14.76 -21.60
CA GLN A 72 -23.05 -15.97 -21.94
C GLN A 72 -23.16 -16.99 -20.79
N PHE A 73 -22.11 -17.12 -19.97
CA PHE A 73 -22.00 -18.23 -18.99
C PHE A 73 -21.87 -17.77 -17.53
N TYR A 74 -21.52 -16.51 -17.27
CA TYR A 74 -21.37 -15.98 -15.91
C TYR A 74 -22.65 -15.23 -15.54
N PRO A 75 -23.42 -15.69 -14.53
CA PRO A 75 -24.63 -15.02 -14.11
C PRO A 75 -24.38 -13.57 -13.70
N TYR A 76 -25.32 -12.67 -13.99
CA TYR A 76 -25.17 -11.25 -13.66
C TYR A 76 -24.98 -11.00 -12.16
N SER A 77 -25.66 -11.77 -11.31
CA SER A 77 -25.50 -11.73 -9.84
C SER A 77 -24.05 -11.99 -9.41
N LEU A 78 -23.40 -12.94 -10.06
CA LEU A 78 -21.99 -13.23 -9.84
C LEU A 78 -21.10 -12.08 -10.26
N GLN A 79 -21.32 -11.53 -11.44
CA GLN A 79 -20.51 -10.40 -11.93
C GLN A 79 -20.57 -9.23 -10.94
N LEU A 80 -21.78 -8.92 -10.44
CA LEU A 80 -21.98 -7.91 -9.39
C LEU A 80 -21.30 -8.26 -8.07
N GLN A 81 -21.31 -9.53 -7.66
CA GLN A 81 -20.62 -9.97 -6.44
C GLN A 81 -19.10 -9.79 -6.58
N MET A 82 -18.51 -10.22 -7.70
CA MET A 82 -17.08 -10.06 -7.99
C MET A 82 -16.67 -8.60 -8.09
N GLU A 83 -17.51 -7.76 -8.71
CA GLU A 83 -17.29 -6.32 -8.74
C GLU A 83 -17.33 -5.72 -7.33
N SER A 84 -18.33 -6.09 -6.51
CA SER A 84 -18.44 -5.65 -5.11
C SER A 84 -17.23 -6.10 -4.29
N GLU A 85 -16.77 -7.34 -4.45
CA GLU A 85 -15.56 -7.84 -3.79
C GLU A 85 -14.32 -7.08 -4.23
N PHE A 86 -14.17 -6.80 -5.52
CA PHE A 86 -13.07 -6.03 -6.05
C PHE A 86 -13.07 -4.59 -5.53
N ILE A 87 -14.26 -3.98 -5.42
CA ILE A 87 -14.42 -2.63 -4.88
C ILE A 87 -13.99 -2.55 -3.41
N LYS A 88 -14.29 -3.59 -2.63
CA LYS A 88 -13.98 -3.68 -1.20
C LYS A 88 -12.59 -4.28 -0.92
N LEU A 89 -11.89 -4.74 -1.94
CA LEU A 89 -10.63 -5.44 -1.79
C LEU A 89 -9.59 -4.52 -1.13
N SER A 90 -9.03 -4.99 -0.03
CA SER A 90 -7.91 -4.36 0.66
C SER A 90 -6.86 -5.41 1.02
N GLN A 91 -5.62 -4.96 1.19
CA GLN A 91 -4.49 -5.79 1.59
C GLN A 91 -4.78 -6.46 2.94
N GLY A 92 -5.18 -5.66 3.94
CA GLY A 92 -5.48 -6.17 5.28
C GLY A 92 -4.28 -6.88 5.89
N LYS A 93 -4.46 -8.13 6.31
CA LYS A 93 -3.40 -8.97 6.89
C LYS A 93 -2.52 -9.68 5.85
N LYS A 94 -2.87 -9.62 4.57
CA LYS A 94 -2.11 -10.27 3.49
C LYS A 94 -0.83 -9.49 3.22
N ASN A 95 0.19 -10.19 2.75
CA ASN A 95 1.34 -9.50 2.18
C ASN A 95 1.00 -8.88 0.81
N VAL A 96 1.83 -7.96 0.31
CA VAL A 96 1.59 -7.27 -0.97
C VAL A 96 1.44 -8.24 -2.15
N LEU A 97 2.18 -9.37 -2.14
CA LEU A 97 2.11 -10.37 -3.22
C LEU A 97 0.75 -11.08 -3.22
N GLU A 98 0.31 -11.59 -2.07
CA GLU A 98 -1.00 -12.23 -1.90
C GLU A 98 -2.16 -11.28 -2.24
N TYR A 99 -2.05 -10.02 -1.81
CA TYR A 99 -2.99 -8.98 -2.19
C TYR A 99 -3.02 -8.77 -3.71
N ALA A 100 -1.85 -8.70 -4.36
CA ALA A 100 -1.75 -8.51 -5.80
C ALA A 100 -2.30 -9.70 -6.60
N MET A 101 -2.12 -10.92 -6.11
CA MET A 101 -2.73 -12.11 -6.71
C MET A 101 -4.26 -11.99 -6.69
N LYS A 102 -4.85 -11.69 -5.52
CA LYS A 102 -6.30 -11.51 -5.41
C LYS A 102 -6.82 -10.30 -6.19
N PHE A 103 -6.04 -9.22 -6.25
CA PHE A 103 -6.35 -8.04 -7.07
C PHE A 103 -6.43 -8.39 -8.55
N ASN A 104 -5.40 -9.06 -9.08
CA ASN A 104 -5.37 -9.44 -10.48
C ASN A 104 -6.48 -10.42 -10.81
N GLU A 105 -6.76 -11.37 -9.91
CA GLU A 105 -7.86 -12.30 -10.03
C GLU A 105 -9.22 -11.60 -10.17
N LEU A 106 -9.55 -10.69 -9.26
CA LEU A 106 -10.82 -9.96 -9.26
C LEU A 106 -10.90 -8.93 -10.38
N ALA A 107 -9.78 -8.32 -10.76
CA ALA A 107 -9.69 -7.42 -11.90
C ALA A 107 -10.11 -8.07 -13.23
N ARG A 108 -10.00 -9.41 -13.35
CA ARG A 108 -10.50 -10.16 -14.51
C ARG A 108 -12.02 -10.08 -14.68
N PHE A 109 -12.75 -9.91 -13.57
CA PHE A 109 -14.20 -9.84 -13.54
C PHE A 109 -14.75 -8.41 -13.58
N ALA A 110 -13.89 -7.40 -13.40
CA ALA A 110 -14.26 -5.99 -13.42
C ALA A 110 -13.31 -5.16 -14.30
N PRO A 111 -13.21 -5.46 -15.62
CA PRO A 111 -12.28 -4.78 -16.52
C PRO A 111 -12.54 -3.27 -16.62
N ASP A 112 -13.80 -2.84 -16.45
CA ASP A 112 -14.19 -1.42 -16.48
C ASP A 112 -13.62 -0.60 -15.30
N LEU A 113 -13.29 -1.27 -14.19
CA LEU A 113 -12.68 -0.62 -13.03
C LEU A 113 -11.16 -0.46 -13.17
N VAL A 114 -10.53 -1.12 -14.15
CA VAL A 114 -9.08 -1.12 -14.38
C VAL A 114 -8.70 -0.94 -15.86
N THR A 115 -9.56 -0.27 -16.63
CA THR A 115 -9.41 -0.12 -18.09
C THR A 115 -8.09 0.55 -18.48
N THR A 116 -7.67 1.55 -17.70
CA THR A 116 -6.41 2.27 -17.89
C THR A 116 -5.41 1.89 -16.80
N ASP A 117 -4.12 1.94 -17.14
CA ASP A 117 -3.04 1.75 -16.15
C ASP A 117 -3.17 2.70 -14.96
N ARG A 118 -3.63 3.94 -15.19
CA ARG A 118 -3.90 4.89 -14.11
C ARG A 118 -5.02 4.42 -13.18
N GLN A 119 -6.14 3.93 -13.71
CA GLN A 119 -7.22 3.38 -12.89
C GLN A 119 -6.74 2.15 -12.12
N ARG A 120 -6.00 1.25 -12.78
CA ARG A 120 -5.41 0.07 -12.16
C ARG A 120 -4.47 0.43 -11.01
N MET A 121 -3.55 1.37 -11.24
CA MET A 121 -2.62 1.86 -10.22
C MET A 121 -3.36 2.50 -9.04
N ASN A 122 -4.29 3.41 -9.29
CA ASN A 122 -5.06 4.07 -8.23
C ASN A 122 -5.85 3.08 -7.39
N ARG A 123 -6.42 2.05 -8.01
CA ARG A 123 -7.20 1.02 -7.32
C ARG A 123 -6.31 0.13 -6.47
N PHE A 124 -5.19 -0.32 -7.04
CA PHE A 124 -4.20 -1.14 -6.34
C PHE A 124 -3.61 -0.37 -5.15
N GLU A 125 -3.10 0.84 -5.37
CA GLU A 125 -2.55 1.68 -4.32
C GLU A 125 -3.59 2.00 -3.25
N GLY A 126 -4.84 2.27 -3.63
CA GLY A 126 -5.93 2.54 -2.71
C GLY A 126 -6.25 1.39 -1.76
N GLY A 127 -6.03 0.14 -2.18
CA GLY A 127 -6.24 -1.05 -1.35
C GLY A 127 -5.01 -1.46 -0.51
N LEU A 128 -3.84 -0.87 -0.73
CA LEU A 128 -2.65 -1.12 0.09
C LEU A 128 -2.80 -0.55 1.51
N ASN A 129 -2.09 -1.16 2.46
CA ASN A 129 -2.05 -0.69 3.83
C ASN A 129 -1.47 0.74 3.91
N ILE A 130 -1.99 1.55 4.84
CA ILE A 130 -1.71 2.99 4.91
C ILE A 130 -0.22 3.32 5.05
N GLU A 131 0.54 2.51 5.79
CA GLU A 131 1.98 2.73 5.95
C GLU A 131 2.75 2.54 4.63
N ILE A 132 2.29 1.61 3.78
CA ILE A 132 2.88 1.41 2.45
C ILE A 132 2.56 2.61 1.56
N ARG A 133 1.28 3.01 1.54
CA ARG A 133 0.79 4.16 0.75
C ARG A 133 1.52 5.46 1.09
N ASP A 134 1.71 5.73 2.38
CA ASP A 134 2.44 6.90 2.86
C ASP A 134 3.85 6.97 2.25
N ARG A 135 4.58 5.86 2.25
CA ARG A 135 5.94 5.80 1.67
C ARG A 135 5.94 5.86 0.14
N LEU A 136 4.92 5.34 -0.54
CA LEU A 136 4.79 5.45 -1.99
C LEU A 136 4.55 6.90 -2.43
N SER A 137 3.86 7.70 -1.61
CA SER A 137 3.56 9.11 -1.91
C SER A 137 4.80 10.01 -2.06
N SER A 138 5.97 9.56 -1.57
CA SER A 138 7.23 10.32 -1.62
C SER A 138 7.78 10.52 -3.03
N SER A 139 7.32 9.75 -4.01
CA SER A 139 7.83 9.82 -5.39
C SER A 139 6.75 9.50 -6.41
N ARG A 140 6.77 10.18 -7.55
CA ARG A 140 5.87 9.86 -8.67
C ARG A 140 6.17 8.45 -9.17
N ILE A 141 5.10 7.70 -9.40
CA ILE A 141 5.11 6.38 -10.02
C ILE A 141 4.37 6.50 -11.35
N SER A 142 4.96 5.97 -12.42
CA SER A 142 4.43 6.15 -13.77
C SER A 142 3.87 4.88 -14.39
N THR A 143 4.21 3.71 -13.85
CA THR A 143 3.75 2.41 -14.37
C THR A 143 3.30 1.50 -13.23
N PHE A 144 2.41 0.56 -13.57
CA PHE A 144 1.92 -0.43 -12.60
C PHE A 144 3.05 -1.33 -12.07
N GLN A 145 4.00 -1.70 -12.93
CA GLN A 145 5.16 -2.51 -12.52
C GLN A 145 6.01 -1.77 -11.49
N GLU A 146 6.29 -0.49 -11.71
CA GLU A 146 7.04 0.33 -10.77
C GLU A 146 6.32 0.49 -9.43
N LEU A 147 4.98 0.66 -9.46
CA LEU A 147 4.15 0.69 -8.25
C LEU A 147 4.28 -0.61 -7.45
N TYR A 148 4.15 -1.73 -8.14
CA TYR A 148 4.20 -3.06 -7.56
C TYR A 148 5.56 -3.35 -6.92
N ASP A 149 6.66 -3.13 -7.65
CA ASP A 149 8.02 -3.38 -7.16
C ASP A 149 8.35 -2.50 -5.94
N ARG A 150 7.93 -1.21 -5.98
CA ARG A 150 8.11 -0.30 -4.85
C ARG A 150 7.28 -0.72 -3.64
N ALA A 151 6.04 -1.16 -3.83
CA ALA A 151 5.18 -1.62 -2.73
C ALA A 151 5.78 -2.83 -2.01
N ILE A 152 6.30 -3.82 -2.75
CA ILE A 152 7.01 -4.97 -2.19
C ILE A 152 8.24 -4.53 -1.41
N ASN A 153 9.06 -3.65 -1.99
CA ASN A 153 10.27 -3.16 -1.33
C ASN A 153 9.94 -2.39 -0.03
N VAL A 154 8.89 -1.58 -0.04
CA VAL A 154 8.41 -0.87 1.14
C VAL A 154 7.97 -1.85 2.23
N GLU A 155 7.15 -2.85 1.90
CA GLU A 155 6.71 -3.87 2.86
C GLU A 155 7.91 -4.59 3.49
N ARG A 156 8.89 -4.98 2.67
CA ARG A 156 10.13 -5.61 3.12
C ARG A 156 10.88 -4.73 4.13
N ILE A 157 11.01 -3.42 3.86
CA ILE A 157 11.68 -2.48 4.77
C ILE A 157 10.89 -2.30 6.07
N ILE A 158 9.55 -2.29 6.01
CA ILE A 158 8.69 -2.25 7.20
C ILE A 158 8.95 -3.48 8.09
N LYS A 159 8.86 -4.69 7.53
CA LYS A 159 9.12 -5.94 8.25
C LYS A 159 10.51 -5.97 8.91
N LEU A 160 11.56 -5.58 8.17
CA LEU A 160 12.92 -5.51 8.72
C LEU A 160 13.05 -4.53 9.89
N ARG A 161 12.33 -3.40 9.86
CA ARG A 161 12.29 -2.46 10.99
C ARG A 161 11.56 -3.10 12.17
N GLU A 162 10.43 -3.74 11.96
CA GLU A 162 9.70 -4.43 13.03
C GLU A 162 10.56 -5.53 13.70
N GLU A 163 11.35 -6.28 12.94
CA GLU A 163 12.25 -7.31 13.47
C GLU A 163 13.43 -6.72 14.26
N THR A 164 13.98 -5.59 13.82
CA THR A 164 15.13 -4.93 14.46
C THR A 164 14.72 -4.12 15.70
N TYR A 165 13.55 -3.48 15.69
CA TYR A 165 13.05 -2.65 16.79
C TYR A 165 12.09 -3.39 17.73
N GLY A 166 11.39 -4.44 17.27
CA GLY A 166 10.47 -5.27 18.05
C GLY A 166 11.18 -6.10 19.14
N LYS A 167 12.45 -6.45 18.94
CA LYS A 167 13.28 -7.11 19.96
C LYS A 167 13.60 -6.22 21.17
N ARG A 168 13.41 -4.90 21.09
CA ARG A 168 13.66 -3.98 22.22
C ARG A 168 12.44 -3.75 23.11
N LYS A 169 11.25 -4.24 22.73
CA LYS A 169 10.00 -3.98 23.48
C LYS A 169 9.57 -5.12 24.40
N GLY A 170 10.31 -6.24 24.43
CA GLY A 170 10.05 -7.39 25.31
C GLY A 170 11.22 -7.64 26.26
N ASN A 171 11.47 -6.69 27.18
CA ASN A 171 12.25 -6.86 28.42
C ASN A 171 12.17 -5.57 29.25
N PHE A 172 10.96 -5.10 29.52
CA PHE A 172 10.74 -4.23 30.67
C PHE A 172 9.84 -5.02 31.63
N GLU A 173 10.46 -6.01 32.28
CA GLU A 173 9.89 -6.59 33.48
C GLU A 173 9.69 -5.45 34.47
N GLU A 174 8.45 -5.37 34.93
CA GLU A 174 7.94 -4.49 35.95
C GLU A 174 8.63 -4.78 37.29
N ASN A 175 9.85 -4.29 37.47
CA ASN A 175 10.42 -4.13 38.79
C ASN A 175 10.03 -2.76 39.32
N GLN A 176 8.86 -2.73 39.94
CA GLN A 176 8.36 -1.63 40.77
C GLN A 176 9.30 -1.48 41.98
N PRO A 177 10.15 -0.44 42.09
CA PRO A 177 10.97 -0.25 43.28
C PRO A 177 10.11 0.50 44.31
N ASN A 178 9.81 -0.22 45.39
CA ASN A 178 9.16 0.28 46.57
C ASN A 178 10.01 1.43 47.17
N ASN A 179 9.58 2.68 47.03
CA ASN A 179 10.28 3.85 47.55
C ASN A 179 10.18 3.92 49.08
N LYS A 180 11.03 3.18 49.78
CA LYS A 180 11.43 3.54 51.15
C LYS A 180 12.56 4.55 51.07
N LYS A 181 12.22 5.80 51.42
CA LYS A 181 13.14 6.89 51.72
C LYS A 181 14.25 6.42 52.66
N GLN A 182 15.50 6.53 52.23
CA GLN A 182 16.60 6.89 53.13
C GLN A 182 17.56 7.86 52.44
N ASN A 183 17.93 8.85 53.24
CA ASN A 183 18.61 10.08 52.92
C ASN A 183 20.08 9.90 53.32
N VAL A 184 21.04 9.98 52.40
CA VAL A 184 22.46 10.14 52.76
C VAL A 184 23.18 10.96 51.70
N SER A 185 23.75 12.07 52.17
CA SER A 185 24.69 12.97 51.49
C SER A 185 26.09 12.33 51.38
N TYR A 186 26.79 12.48 50.26
CA TYR A 186 28.09 13.17 50.14
C TYR A 186 28.79 12.94 48.78
N GLN A 187 29.41 14.04 48.35
CA GLN A 187 30.41 14.31 47.30
C GLN A 187 31.19 13.17 46.62
N GLY A 188 31.40 13.36 45.30
CA GLY A 188 32.75 13.43 44.72
C GLY A 188 33.14 12.36 43.69
N GLY A 189 33.62 12.80 42.51
CA GLY A 189 34.69 12.10 41.78
C GLY A 189 34.41 11.68 40.32
N ASN A 190 35.01 12.41 39.40
CA ASN A 190 35.13 12.17 37.95
C ASN A 190 35.82 10.84 37.57
N ASN A 191 35.43 10.26 36.41
CA ASN A 191 36.24 10.24 35.17
C ASN A 191 35.61 9.33 34.10
N GLY A 192 35.17 9.93 32.97
CA GLY A 192 35.69 9.61 31.62
C GLY A 192 34.89 8.50 30.93
N ASN A 193 34.59 8.49 29.63
CA ASN A 193 34.90 9.38 28.54
C ASN A 193 33.92 9.04 27.39
N GLN A 194 33.34 10.09 26.79
CA GLN A 194 32.98 10.24 25.38
C GLN A 194 32.26 9.10 24.62
N ASN A 195 31.00 9.38 24.26
CA ASN A 195 30.48 9.45 22.88
C ASN A 195 29.05 8.89 22.78
N PHE A 196 28.03 9.74 22.93
CA PHE A 196 26.74 9.49 22.27
C PHE A 196 26.15 10.77 21.69
N ASN A 197 26.14 10.77 20.35
CA ASN A 197 25.51 11.73 19.47
C ASN A 197 24.01 11.89 19.78
N LYS A 198 23.62 13.15 20.02
CA LYS A 198 22.56 13.87 19.31
C LYS A 198 21.30 13.07 18.91
N ASN A 199 20.29 13.03 19.79
CA ASN A 199 18.88 13.19 19.35
C ASN A 199 17.88 13.56 20.45
N ARG A 200 18.26 14.40 21.43
CA ARG A 200 17.26 15.05 22.30
C ARG A 200 17.25 16.53 22.01
N GLY A 201 16.19 17.00 21.35
CA GLY A 201 15.85 18.42 21.32
C GLY A 201 15.68 18.95 22.75
N CYS A 202 15.82 20.26 22.92
CA CYS A 202 15.67 20.90 24.22
C CYS A 202 14.35 20.50 24.89
N ALA A 203 14.39 19.97 26.11
CA ALA A 203 13.20 19.51 26.83
C ALA A 203 12.16 20.61 27.10
N LYS A 204 12.59 21.88 27.10
CA LYS A 204 11.71 23.04 27.34
C LYS A 204 10.99 23.55 26.09
N CYS A 205 11.57 23.40 24.89
CA CYS A 205 11.00 24.00 23.68
C CYS A 205 10.96 23.08 22.45
N GLY A 206 11.46 21.85 22.57
CA GLY A 206 11.51 20.86 21.49
C GLY A 206 12.45 21.17 20.32
N ARG A 207 13.23 22.26 20.36
CA ARG A 207 14.15 22.65 19.26
C ARG A 207 15.53 22.03 19.42
N TRP A 208 16.17 21.70 18.31
CA TRP A 208 17.36 20.83 18.28
C TRP A 208 18.69 21.59 18.18
N ASN A 209 18.65 22.93 18.18
CA ASN A 209 19.80 23.79 17.92
C ASN A 209 20.43 24.42 19.18
N HIS A 210 20.04 23.99 20.38
CA HIS A 210 20.59 24.47 21.65
C HIS A 210 20.31 23.47 22.79
N THR A 211 21.08 23.55 23.86
CA THR A 211 20.92 22.74 25.08
C THR A 211 19.89 23.36 26.03
N GLU A 212 19.38 22.60 27.01
CA GLU A 212 18.40 23.12 27.99
C GLU A 212 18.91 24.32 28.79
N LYS A 213 20.24 24.43 29.00
CA LYS A 213 20.88 25.58 29.66
C LYS A 213 20.89 26.84 28.78
N GLU A 214 20.84 26.67 27.46
CA GLU A 214 20.81 27.74 26.47
C GLU A 214 19.37 28.09 26.05
N CYS A 215 18.38 27.37 26.58
CA CYS A 215 16.98 27.57 26.26
C CYS A 215 16.43 28.82 26.94
N ARG A 216 16.10 29.80 26.12
CA ARG A 216 15.54 31.09 26.55
C ARG A 216 14.00 31.07 26.62
N ILE A 217 13.37 29.91 26.40
CA ILE A 217 11.91 29.79 26.55
C ILE A 217 11.56 29.88 28.04
N GLY A 218 10.70 30.84 28.38
CA GLY A 218 10.35 31.18 29.75
C GLY A 218 11.29 32.18 30.43
N THR A 219 12.41 32.56 29.81
CA THR A 219 13.21 33.71 30.27
C THR A 219 12.71 35.00 29.60
N ARG A 220 12.87 36.15 30.26
CA ARG A 220 12.51 37.46 29.67
C ARG A 220 13.55 37.96 28.66
N ASP A 221 14.52 37.11 28.31
CA ASP A 221 15.68 37.48 27.51
C ASP A 221 15.35 37.45 26.01
N CYS A 222 15.95 38.34 25.23
CA CYS A 222 15.83 38.41 23.79
C CYS A 222 16.29 37.11 23.13
N PHE A 223 15.42 36.49 22.32
CA PHE A 223 15.73 35.21 21.67
C PHE A 223 16.87 35.29 20.64
N LYS A 224 17.16 36.46 20.03
CA LYS A 224 18.27 36.61 19.07
C LYS A 224 19.60 36.98 19.74
N CYS A 225 19.64 37.98 20.62
CA CYS A 225 20.91 38.47 21.22
C CYS A 225 21.13 38.10 22.70
N GLY A 226 20.10 37.61 23.41
CA GLY A 226 20.20 37.25 24.83
C GLY A 226 20.13 38.42 25.83
N SER A 227 19.87 39.66 25.40
CA SER A 227 19.67 40.80 26.31
C SER A 227 18.42 40.66 27.16
N LYS A 228 18.46 41.10 28.42
CA LYS A 228 17.33 41.12 29.35
C LYS A 228 16.42 42.35 29.20
N ASP A 229 16.87 43.34 28.43
CA ASP A 229 16.25 44.67 28.40
C ASP A 229 15.14 44.78 27.36
N HIS A 230 15.14 43.91 26.34
CA HIS A 230 14.18 43.94 25.25
C HIS A 230 13.81 42.53 24.78
N LYS A 231 12.64 42.40 24.15
CA LYS A 231 12.22 41.14 23.51
C LYS A 231 12.70 41.09 22.07
N ILE A 232 12.64 39.91 21.46
CA ILE A 232 13.09 39.70 20.07
C ILE A 232 12.52 40.74 19.10
N ARG A 233 11.27 41.19 19.26
CA ARG A 233 10.62 42.16 18.37
C ARG A 233 11.33 43.53 18.34
N ASP A 234 11.97 43.91 19.43
CA ASP A 234 12.64 45.21 19.60
C ASP A 234 14.17 45.06 19.53
N CYS A 235 14.64 43.94 18.99
CA CYS A 235 16.07 43.62 18.96
C CYS A 235 16.80 44.42 17.88
N PRO A 236 17.77 45.29 18.25
CA PRO A 236 18.51 46.11 17.29
C PRO A 236 19.46 45.30 16.39
N GLN A 237 19.53 43.98 16.59
CA GLN A 237 20.28 43.01 15.78
C GLN A 237 19.40 42.24 14.78
N ILE A 238 18.10 42.57 14.65
CA ILE A 238 17.22 41.95 13.63
C ILE A 238 17.30 42.66 12.26
N HIS A 239 17.59 43.96 12.25
CA HIS A 239 17.63 44.76 11.02
C HIS A 239 19.04 44.99 10.45
N ARG A 240 20.04 44.19 10.86
CA ARG A 240 21.43 44.32 10.41
C ARG A 240 21.94 43.04 9.74
N GLU A 241 21.31 42.67 8.63
CA GLU A 241 21.87 41.75 7.64
C GLU A 241 21.70 42.43 6.26
N GLN A 242 22.68 43.27 5.89
CA GLN A 242 23.14 43.47 4.52
C GLN A 242 24.49 42.77 4.40
#